data_AF-A0A820F9C8-F1
#
_entry.id   AF-A0A820F9C8-F1
#
_cell.length_a   1.000
_cell.length_b   1.000
_cell.length_c   1.000
_cell.angle_alpha   90.00
_cell.angle_beta   90.00
_cell.angle_gamma   90.00
#
_symmetry.space_group_name_H-M   'P 1'
#
loop_
_entity.id
_entity.type
_entity.pdbx_description
1 polymer ?
#
loop_
_entity_poly.entity_id
_entity_poly.type
_entity_poly.pdbx_seq_one_letter_code
_entity_poly.pdbx_strand_id
1 'polypeptide(L)'
;MITLEHIVNERGEESPSASGLLSILKDQSTTFILHSLEPILEALSILSKSIQTKNGDFNQLEKSMLGTLLRLEELKDVSINEYKQIFDIVDKIKTLSSTNLNRDRITRATSRTNEISLEEIFNDKIVKFIDKVISNIKARFESNALKFLNCFRIFDVSEATNEQEYGIQEINTIRQQYPDDFNDDLVAEWKVFRKYLFVQKQQQKSAILTQRQQCINLVKNGMTRDMYPQLSLAVEIFLCAPISTATVERDFSTMNRILTDLRNRLTTEHLEQLMRISIEGPSDLDDDLKDLIINCWKVKKSRKISV
;
A
#
# COMPACT_ATOMS: atom_id res chain seq x y z
N MET A 1 -7.46 -9.33 30.54
CA MET A 1 -6.44 -9.60 29.51
C MET A 1 -5.48 -10.60 30.13
N ILE A 2 -5.47 -11.85 29.67
CA ILE A 2 -4.58 -12.89 30.16
C ILE A 2 -3.18 -12.60 29.59
N THR A 3 -2.21 -12.30 30.45
CA THR A 3 -0.82 -12.07 30.03
C THR A 3 -0.06 -13.40 29.96
N LEU A 4 1.00 -13.47 29.17
CA LEU A 4 1.87 -14.66 29.12
C LEU A 4 2.37 -15.07 30.52
N GLU A 5 2.61 -14.08 31.40
CA GLU A 5 2.99 -14.33 32.80
C GLU A 5 1.87 -15.00 33.61
N HIS A 6 0.61 -14.68 33.33
CA HIS A 6 -0.54 -15.33 33.96
C HIS A 6 -0.64 -16.80 33.52
N ILE A 7 -0.52 -17.09 32.22
CA ILE A 7 -0.58 -18.46 31.66
C ILE A 7 0.57 -19.34 32.18
N VAL A 8 1.76 -18.76 32.32
CA VAL A 8 2.91 -19.46 32.92
C VAL A 8 2.63 -19.82 34.38
N ASN A 9 2.01 -18.92 35.14
CA ASN A 9 1.69 -19.12 36.56
C ASN A 9 0.54 -20.12 36.80
N GLU A 10 -0.41 -20.23 35.87
CA GLU A 10 -1.55 -21.17 35.95
C GLU A 10 -1.16 -22.64 35.71
N ARG A 11 0.05 -22.91 35.18
CA ARG A 11 0.61 -24.27 34.97
C ARG A 11 -0.30 -25.24 34.20
N GLY A 12 -1.12 -24.73 33.28
CA GLY A 12 -1.92 -25.53 32.35
C GLY A 12 -1.10 -26.09 31.16
N GLU A 13 -1.77 -26.79 30.24
CA GLU A 13 -1.13 -27.39 29.05
C GLU A 13 -0.40 -26.37 28.16
N GLU A 14 -0.86 -25.11 28.14
CA GLU A 14 -0.24 -24.03 27.37
C GLU A 14 0.95 -23.35 28.09
N SER A 15 1.20 -23.70 29.36
CA SER A 15 2.26 -23.09 30.19
C SER A 15 3.68 -23.23 29.58
N PRO A 16 4.08 -24.38 29.00
CA PRO A 16 5.38 -24.50 28.34
C PRO A 16 5.54 -23.56 27.13
N SER A 17 4.49 -23.45 26.29
CA SER A 17 4.48 -22.57 25.12
C SER A 17 4.54 -21.09 25.53
N ALA A 18 3.74 -20.71 26.53
CA ALA A 18 3.75 -19.36 27.08
C ALA A 18 5.10 -19.01 27.71
N SER A 19 5.75 -19.97 28.40
CA SER A 19 7.09 -19.79 28.98
C SER A 19 8.15 -19.61 27.89
N GLY A 20 8.06 -20.36 26.79
CA GLY A 20 8.96 -20.21 25.65
C GLY A 20 8.86 -18.83 25.01
N LEU A 21 7.64 -18.37 24.71
CA LEU A 21 7.38 -17.04 24.17
C LEU A 21 7.83 -15.92 25.12
N LEU A 22 7.57 -16.07 26.43
CA LEU A 22 8.01 -15.11 27.43
C LEU A 22 9.54 -15.03 27.50
N SER A 23 10.24 -16.16 27.36
CA SER A 23 11.71 -16.17 27.29
C SER A 23 12.24 -15.45 26.05
N ILE A 24 11.59 -15.61 24.90
CA ILE A 24 11.95 -14.92 23.66
C ILE A 24 11.69 -13.42 23.79
N LEU A 25 10.54 -13.01 24.31
CA LEU A 25 10.23 -11.57 24.48
C LEU A 25 11.12 -10.88 25.51
N LYS A 26 11.61 -11.60 26.52
CA LYS A 26 12.53 -11.07 27.54
C LYS A 26 13.99 -11.00 27.06
N ASP A 27 14.31 -11.67 25.96
CA ASP A 27 15.62 -11.62 25.34
C ASP A 27 15.95 -10.22 24.82
N GLN A 28 17.20 -9.80 25.05
CA GLN A 28 17.69 -8.47 24.73
C GLN A 28 17.72 -8.24 23.21
N SER A 29 18.07 -9.28 22.45
CA SER A 29 18.14 -9.22 20.99
C SER A 29 16.75 -9.06 20.37
N THR A 30 15.75 -9.77 20.89
CA THR A 30 14.35 -9.64 20.46
C THR A 30 13.79 -8.25 20.76
N THR A 31 14.04 -7.73 21.96
CA THR A 31 13.64 -6.37 22.33
C THR A 31 14.30 -5.33 21.41
N PHE A 32 15.58 -5.53 21.05
CA PHE A 32 16.31 -4.62 20.17
C PHE A 32 15.69 -4.58 18.79
N ILE A 33 15.44 -5.76 18.22
CA ILE A 33 14.83 -5.88 16.89
C ILE A 33 13.45 -5.20 16.86
N LEU A 34 12.61 -5.40 17.88
CA LEU A 34 11.27 -4.78 17.92
C LEU A 34 11.34 -3.25 17.94
N HIS A 35 12.22 -2.67 18.75
CA HIS A 35 12.42 -1.22 18.78
C HIS A 35 13.05 -0.69 17.49
N SER A 36 13.96 -1.42 16.87
CA SER A 36 14.51 -1.04 15.57
C SER A 36 13.49 -1.14 14.43
N LEU A 37 12.49 -2.02 14.54
CA LEU A 37 11.43 -2.17 13.54
C LEU A 37 10.38 -1.05 13.61
N GLU A 38 10.13 -0.48 14.78
CA GLU A 38 9.13 0.59 14.97
C GLU A 38 9.28 1.76 13.97
N PRO A 39 10.43 2.46 13.87
CA PRO A 39 10.58 3.58 12.93
C PRO A 39 10.55 3.14 11.46
N ILE A 40 10.96 1.89 11.16
CA ILE A 40 10.88 1.32 9.81
C ILE A 40 9.42 1.13 9.42
N LEU A 41 8.62 0.52 10.31
CA LEU A 41 7.19 0.27 10.10
C LEU A 41 6.39 1.57 10.05
N GLU A 42 6.79 2.60 10.80
CA GLU A 42 6.17 3.93 10.72
C GLU A 42 6.32 4.53 9.32
N ALA A 43 7.54 4.54 8.77
CA ALA A 43 7.82 5.04 7.43
C ALA A 43 7.04 4.27 6.35
N LEU A 44 6.97 2.94 6.48
CA LEU A 44 6.22 2.07 5.57
C LEU A 44 4.70 2.25 5.69
N SER A 45 4.19 2.45 6.91
CA SER A 45 2.78 2.70 7.18
C SER A 45 2.30 4.00 6.53
N ILE A 46 3.10 5.06 6.57
CA ILE A 46 2.80 6.32 5.87
C ILE A 46 2.69 6.09 4.36
N LEU A 47 3.65 5.39 3.76
CA LEU A 47 3.61 5.07 2.33
C LEU A 47 2.39 4.22 1.96
N SER A 48 2.10 3.18 2.76
CA SER A 48 0.94 2.32 2.55
C SER A 48 -0.37 3.12 2.56
N LYS A 49 -0.53 4.00 3.55
CA LYS A 49 -1.72 4.86 3.65
C LYS A 49 -1.83 5.85 2.49
N SER A 50 -0.71 6.38 2.01
CA SER A 50 -0.67 7.26 0.82
C SER A 50 -1.22 6.54 -0.42
N ILE A 51 -0.80 5.30 -0.65
CA ILE A 51 -1.26 4.47 -1.78
C ILE A 51 -2.74 4.07 -1.63
N GLN A 52 -3.24 3.92 -0.40
CA GLN A 52 -4.64 3.59 -0.09
C GLN A 52 -5.61 4.77 -0.23
N THR A 53 -5.17 5.91 -0.73
CA THR A 53 -6.08 7.05 -0.97
C THR A 53 -6.98 6.79 -2.18
N LYS A 54 -8.30 6.97 -2.03
CA LYS A 54 -9.31 6.68 -3.07
C LYS A 54 -9.03 7.37 -4.42
N ASN A 55 -8.43 8.55 -4.38
CA ASN A 55 -8.09 9.34 -5.57
C ASN A 55 -6.57 9.52 -5.67
N GLY A 56 -5.83 8.41 -5.68
CA GLY A 56 -4.37 8.44 -5.80
C GLY A 56 -3.89 9.33 -6.95
N ASP A 57 -3.04 10.29 -6.62
CA ASP A 57 -2.34 11.16 -7.55
C ASP A 57 -0.94 10.60 -7.76
N PHE A 58 -0.60 10.31 -9.02
CA PHE A 58 0.66 9.65 -9.36
C PHE A 58 1.87 10.50 -8.93
N ASN A 59 1.79 11.82 -9.07
CA ASN A 59 2.86 12.73 -8.68
C ASN A 59 3.06 12.74 -7.16
N GLN A 60 1.99 12.57 -6.38
CA GLN A 60 2.08 12.45 -4.93
C GLN A 60 2.62 11.09 -4.48
N LEU A 61 2.30 10.03 -5.23
CA LEU A 61 2.85 8.70 -5.00
C LEU A 61 4.37 8.68 -5.15
N GLU A 62 4.89 9.25 -6.24
CA GLU A 62 6.35 9.33 -6.48
C GLU A 62 7.06 10.07 -5.34
N LYS A 63 6.53 11.24 -4.94
CA LYS A 63 7.07 12.03 -3.82
C LYS A 63 7.03 11.28 -2.48
N SER A 64 5.91 10.62 -2.18
CA SER A 64 5.74 9.82 -0.96
C SER A 64 6.77 8.70 -0.90
N MET A 65 6.98 8.01 -2.02
CA MET A 65 7.95 6.94 -2.13
C MET A 65 9.38 7.45 -1.93
N LEU A 66 9.79 8.51 -2.64
CA LEU A 66 11.14 9.08 -2.50
C LEU A 66 11.40 9.51 -1.05
N GLY A 67 10.42 10.13 -0.39
CA GLY A 67 10.49 10.48 1.03
C GLY A 67 10.69 9.24 1.93
N THR A 68 9.93 8.17 1.69
CA THR A 68 10.10 6.91 2.44
C THR A 68 11.46 6.28 2.21
N LEU A 69 11.97 6.28 0.96
CA LEU A 69 13.29 5.74 0.64
C LEU A 69 14.40 6.51 1.38
N LEU A 70 14.36 7.85 1.34
CA LEU A 70 15.32 8.69 2.07
C LEU A 70 15.26 8.40 3.57
N ARG A 71 14.05 8.34 4.15
CA ARG A 71 13.89 8.02 5.57
C ARG A 71 14.45 6.65 5.93
N LEU A 72 14.25 5.63 5.08
CA LEU A 72 14.79 4.30 5.31
C LEU A 72 16.32 4.28 5.22
N GLU A 73 16.93 5.04 4.31
CA GLU A 73 18.40 5.19 4.26
C GLU A 73 18.93 5.84 5.54
N GLU A 74 18.30 6.93 6.02
CA GLU A 74 18.68 7.58 7.30
C GLU A 74 18.66 6.60 8.48
N LEU A 75 17.71 5.66 8.50
CA LEU A 75 17.60 4.65 9.57
C LEU A 75 18.77 3.66 9.61
N LYS A 76 19.57 3.56 8.54
CA LYS A 76 20.81 2.76 8.54
C LYS A 76 21.95 3.46 9.28
N ASP A 77 21.95 4.79 9.25
CA ASP A 77 22.99 5.63 9.84
C ASP A 77 22.68 6.03 11.30
N VAL A 78 21.51 5.66 11.81
CA VAL A 78 21.12 5.90 13.20
C VAL A 78 22.17 5.29 14.12
N SER A 79 22.74 6.15 14.98
CA SER A 79 23.73 5.70 15.95
C SER A 79 23.11 4.65 16.86
N ILE A 80 23.76 3.49 16.95
CA ILE A 80 23.41 2.42 17.92
C ILE A 80 23.34 2.99 19.34
N ASN A 81 23.99 4.13 19.63
CA ASN A 81 23.91 4.81 20.91
C ASN A 81 22.50 5.31 21.28
N GLU A 82 21.66 5.69 20.30
CA GLU A 82 20.26 6.05 20.56
C GLU A 82 19.47 4.82 21.03
N TYR A 83 19.72 3.65 20.43
CA TYR A 83 19.16 2.39 20.89
C TYR A 83 19.75 1.94 22.23
N LYS A 84 21.06 2.10 22.47
CA LYS A 84 21.72 1.75 23.75
C LYS A 84 21.11 2.49 24.94
N GLN A 85 20.69 3.75 24.78
CA GLN A 85 19.98 4.48 25.84
C GLN A 85 18.64 3.84 26.20
N ILE A 86 17.89 3.34 25.21
CA ILE A 86 16.66 2.58 25.42
C ILE A 86 16.96 1.27 26.17
N PHE A 87 18.07 0.60 25.84
CA PHE A 87 18.53 -0.61 26.55
C PHE A 87 18.89 -0.34 28.00
N ASP A 88 19.61 0.74 28.29
CA ASP A 88 19.93 1.14 29.66
C ASP A 88 18.66 1.40 30.48
N ILE A 89 17.60 1.94 29.85
CA ILE A 89 16.29 2.13 30.48
C ILE A 89 15.58 0.79 30.70
N VAL A 90 15.58 -0.11 29.70
CA VAL A 90 14.95 -1.43 29.81
C VAL A 90 15.64 -2.31 30.85
N ASP A 91 16.98 -2.28 30.94
CA ASP A 91 17.74 -3.01 31.95
C ASP A 91 17.55 -2.42 33.35
N LYS A 92 17.40 -1.09 33.47
CA LYS A 92 16.94 -0.45 34.71
C LYS A 92 15.54 -0.90 35.11
N ILE A 93 14.60 -1.03 34.16
CA ILE A 93 13.24 -1.52 34.44
C ILE A 93 13.24 -3.00 34.85
N LYS A 94 14.06 -3.83 34.20
CA LYS A 94 14.23 -5.25 34.55
C LYS A 94 14.83 -5.42 35.94
N THR A 95 15.83 -4.61 36.32
CA THR A 95 16.44 -4.65 37.66
C THR A 95 15.48 -4.17 38.74
N LEU A 96 14.69 -3.13 38.47
CA LEU A 96 13.63 -2.64 39.38
C LEU A 96 12.52 -3.69 39.57
N SER A 97 12.08 -4.36 38.50
CA SER A 97 11.03 -5.40 38.55
C SER A 97 11.52 -6.72 39.17
N SER A 98 12.84 -6.96 39.19
CA SER A 98 13.45 -8.14 39.79
C SER A 98 13.48 -8.11 41.32
N THR A 99 13.03 -7.02 41.97
CA THR A 99 13.02 -6.92 43.44
C THR A 99 11.83 -7.63 44.10
N ASN A 100 10.87 -8.21 43.35
CA ASN A 100 9.65 -8.76 43.95
C ASN A 100 9.20 -10.17 43.53
N LEU A 101 9.96 -10.95 42.74
CA LEU A 101 9.58 -12.34 42.46
C LEU A 101 10.79 -13.29 42.47
N ASN A 102 10.73 -14.24 43.40
CA ASN A 102 11.66 -15.34 43.65
C ASN A 102 12.22 -15.97 42.36
N ARG A 103 13.45 -15.59 42.00
CA ARG A 103 14.28 -16.31 41.02
C ARG A 103 14.85 -17.53 41.70
N ASP A 104 14.40 -18.73 41.33
CA ASP A 104 15.20 -19.92 41.66
C ASP A 104 15.14 -21.11 40.67
N ARG A 105 14.49 -20.98 39.50
CA ARG A 105 14.43 -22.11 38.55
C ARG A 105 14.67 -21.85 37.07
N ILE A 106 14.81 -20.61 36.60
CA ILE A 106 14.97 -20.32 35.15
C ILE A 106 16.43 -20.02 34.74
N THR A 107 17.37 -19.93 35.68
CA THR A 107 18.74 -19.43 35.39
C THR A 107 19.77 -20.48 34.96
N ARG A 108 19.40 -21.75 34.73
CA ARG A 108 20.38 -22.81 34.40
C ARG A 108 20.51 -23.17 32.92
N ALA A 109 19.86 -22.47 32.00
CA ALA A 109 19.87 -22.84 30.57
C ALA A 109 20.44 -21.81 29.59
N THR A 110 20.89 -20.62 30.03
CA THR A 110 21.31 -19.55 29.09
C THR A 110 22.82 -19.30 29.01
N SER A 111 23.67 -20.09 29.68
CA SER A 111 25.13 -19.84 29.69
C SER A 111 25.92 -20.41 28.49
N ARG A 112 25.28 -20.58 27.32
CA ARG A 112 25.97 -20.98 26.07
C ARG A 112 25.25 -20.44 24.84
N THR A 113 25.26 -19.12 24.66
CA THR A 113 25.07 -18.53 23.33
C THR A 113 26.21 -17.53 23.16
N ASN A 114 26.99 -17.66 22.08
CA ASN A 114 27.95 -16.64 21.67
C ASN A 114 27.27 -15.27 21.81
N GLU A 115 27.83 -14.37 22.62
CA GLU A 115 27.31 -13.01 22.78
C GLU A 115 27.46 -12.28 21.44
N ILE A 116 26.47 -12.44 20.56
CA ILE A 116 26.36 -11.63 19.35
C ILE A 116 26.14 -10.20 19.83
N SER A 117 27.04 -9.30 19.43
CA SER A 117 26.93 -7.91 19.84
C SER A 117 25.68 -7.26 19.22
N LEU A 118 25.08 -6.28 19.91
CA LEU A 118 23.97 -5.50 19.32
C LEU A 118 24.36 -4.83 18.00
N GLU A 119 25.66 -4.53 17.84
CA GLU A 119 26.25 -4.00 16.60
C GLU A 119 26.21 -5.01 15.46
N GLU A 120 26.52 -6.28 15.73
CA GLU A 120 26.35 -7.37 14.76
C GLU A 120 24.88 -7.57 14.41
N ILE A 121 23.96 -7.54 15.38
CA ILE A 121 22.51 -7.67 15.11
C ILE A 121 22.00 -6.52 14.25
N PHE A 122 22.40 -5.29 14.56
CA PHE A 122 22.00 -4.12 13.79
C PHE A 122 22.46 -4.23 12.34
N ASN A 123 23.75 -4.48 12.12
CA ASN A 123 24.31 -4.55 10.78
C ASN A 123 23.82 -5.79 9.99
N ASP A 124 23.82 -6.98 10.61
CA ASP A 124 23.48 -8.22 9.91
C ASP A 124 21.99 -8.49 9.75
N LYS A 125 21.13 -7.93 10.62
CA LYS A 125 19.69 -8.15 10.54
C LYS A 125 18.94 -6.90 10.14
N ILE A 126 19.11 -5.79 10.87
CA ILE A 126 18.31 -4.58 10.66
C ILE A 126 18.70 -3.87 9.37
N VAL A 127 19.99 -3.55 9.17
CA VAL A 127 20.46 -2.88 7.94
C VAL A 127 20.16 -3.73 6.72
N LYS A 128 20.46 -5.04 6.75
CA LYS A 128 20.10 -5.96 5.64
C LYS A 128 18.59 -6.03 5.38
N PHE A 129 17.75 -5.93 6.41
CA PHE A 129 16.31 -5.86 6.24
C PHE A 129 15.90 -4.55 5.55
N ILE A 130 16.44 -3.41 5.99
CA ILE A 130 16.22 -2.10 5.36
C ILE A 130 16.66 -2.15 3.88
N ASP A 131 17.85 -2.67 3.58
CA ASP A 131 18.36 -2.81 2.21
C ASP A 131 17.39 -3.60 1.32
N LYS A 132 16.87 -4.72 1.83
CA LYS A 132 15.87 -5.53 1.12
C LYS A 132 14.57 -4.75 0.91
N VAL A 133 14.08 -4.04 1.92
CA VAL A 133 12.87 -3.22 1.82
C VAL A 133 13.05 -2.13 0.74
N ILE A 134 14.16 -1.40 0.79
CA ILE A 134 14.52 -0.38 -0.19
C ILE A 134 14.61 -0.96 -1.60
N SER A 135 15.30 -2.09 -1.77
CA SER A 135 15.42 -2.77 -3.05
C SER A 135 14.06 -3.19 -3.60
N ASN A 136 13.17 -3.73 -2.76
CA ASN A 136 11.82 -4.11 -3.17
C ASN A 136 10.97 -2.89 -3.59
N ILE A 137 11.05 -1.78 -2.87
CA ILE A 137 10.34 -0.55 -3.21
C ILE A 137 10.85 -0.02 -4.56
N LYS A 138 12.17 0.08 -4.74
CA LYS A 138 12.80 0.53 -5.99
C LYS A 138 12.44 -0.37 -7.17
N ALA A 139 12.57 -1.68 -7.01
CA ALA A 139 12.27 -2.65 -8.08
C ALA A 139 10.80 -2.58 -8.52
N ARG A 140 9.87 -2.38 -7.58
CA ARG A 140 8.46 -2.16 -7.92
C ARG A 140 8.28 -0.87 -8.73
N PHE A 141 8.99 0.20 -8.37
CA PHE A 141 8.88 1.51 -9.02
C PHE A 141 9.55 1.60 -10.40
N GLU A 142 10.64 0.88 -10.60
CA GLU A 142 11.38 0.84 -11.87
C GLU A 142 10.70 -0.03 -12.94
N SER A 143 9.54 -0.61 -12.62
CA SER A 143 8.74 -1.39 -13.56
C SER A 143 8.35 -0.56 -14.79
N ASN A 144 8.30 -1.21 -15.95
CA ASN A 144 7.93 -0.57 -17.21
C ASN A 144 6.54 0.10 -17.14
N ALA A 145 5.63 -0.47 -16.35
CA ALA A 145 4.31 0.10 -16.13
C ALA A 145 4.36 1.49 -15.47
N LEU A 146 5.19 1.67 -14.43
CA LEU A 146 5.31 2.97 -13.77
C LEU A 146 6.13 3.97 -14.59
N LYS A 147 7.11 3.50 -15.37
CA LYS A 147 7.78 4.35 -16.37
C LYS A 147 6.80 4.86 -17.43
N PHE A 148 5.86 4.04 -17.86
CA PHE A 148 4.81 4.45 -18.76
C PHE A 148 3.83 5.45 -18.11
N LEU A 149 3.40 5.19 -16.86
CA LEU A 149 2.52 6.13 -16.14
C LEU A 149 3.20 7.49 -15.88
N ASN A 150 4.52 7.51 -15.70
CA ASN A 150 5.31 8.74 -15.61
C ASN A 150 5.19 9.65 -16.85
N CYS A 151 4.91 9.10 -18.04
CA CYS A 151 4.68 9.92 -19.24
C CYS A 151 3.50 10.89 -19.07
N PHE A 152 2.55 10.58 -18.19
CA PHE A 152 1.41 11.45 -17.93
C PHE A 152 1.72 12.59 -16.97
N ARG A 153 2.91 12.66 -16.34
CA ARG A 153 3.28 13.76 -15.43
C ARG A 153 3.15 15.14 -16.10
N ILE A 154 3.33 15.18 -17.42
CA ILE A 154 3.19 16.36 -18.29
C ILE A 154 1.82 17.05 -18.19
N PHE A 155 0.78 16.36 -17.70
CA PHE A 155 -0.54 16.93 -17.48
C PHE A 155 -0.67 17.74 -16.17
N ASP A 156 0.38 17.78 -15.33
CA ASP A 156 0.42 18.63 -14.14
C ASP A 156 0.56 20.11 -14.52
N VAL A 157 -0.49 20.89 -14.23
CA VAL A 157 -0.54 22.33 -14.55
C VAL A 157 0.59 23.10 -13.86
N SER A 158 1.07 22.63 -12.70
CA SER A 158 2.18 23.28 -11.99
C SER A 158 3.52 23.15 -12.74
N GLU A 159 3.71 22.07 -13.49
CA GLU A 159 4.93 21.80 -14.28
C GLU A 159 4.86 22.38 -15.69
N ALA A 160 3.71 22.90 -16.14
CA ALA A 160 3.55 23.42 -17.49
C ALA A 160 4.54 24.55 -17.82
N THR A 161 5.20 24.43 -18.98
CA THR A 161 6.17 25.42 -19.50
C THR A 161 5.85 25.83 -20.93
N ASN A 162 6.43 26.94 -21.39
CA ASN A 162 6.32 27.40 -22.78
C ASN A 162 7.40 26.81 -23.70
N GLU A 163 8.16 25.82 -23.25
CA GLU A 163 9.25 25.24 -24.04
C GLU A 163 8.70 24.48 -25.26
N GLN A 164 9.51 24.38 -26.31
CA GLN A 164 9.10 23.75 -27.57
C GLN A 164 9.18 22.22 -27.53
N GLU A 165 9.93 21.64 -26.60
CA GLU A 165 10.10 20.19 -26.48
C GLU A 165 9.37 19.59 -25.27
N TYR A 166 8.77 20.42 -24.41
CA TYR A 166 8.04 19.96 -23.22
C TYR A 166 6.97 18.92 -23.58
N GLY A 167 7.09 17.74 -22.98
CA GLY A 167 6.16 16.61 -23.10
C GLY A 167 6.21 15.84 -24.42
N ILE A 168 7.09 16.21 -25.36
CA ILE A 168 7.09 15.59 -26.70
C ILE A 168 7.59 14.14 -26.63
N GLN A 169 8.61 13.86 -25.82
CA GLN A 169 9.15 12.50 -25.67
C GLN A 169 8.14 11.57 -25.00
N GLU A 170 7.44 12.07 -24.00
CA GLU A 170 6.41 11.36 -23.24
C GLU A 170 5.22 11.01 -24.14
N ILE A 171 4.74 11.96 -24.95
CA ILE A 171 3.65 11.70 -25.90
C ILE A 171 4.07 10.71 -27.00
N ASN A 172 5.30 10.82 -27.49
CA ASN A 172 5.84 9.83 -28.44
C ASN A 172 5.92 8.43 -27.81
N THR A 173 6.28 8.34 -26.54
CA THR A 173 6.29 7.07 -25.79
C THR A 173 4.89 6.49 -25.67
N ILE A 174 3.88 7.32 -25.37
CA ILE A 174 2.47 6.91 -25.33
C ILE A 174 2.01 6.37 -26.69
N ARG A 175 2.33 7.09 -27.77
CA ARG A 175 2.01 6.66 -29.13
C ARG A 175 2.67 5.33 -29.50
N GLN A 176 3.94 5.16 -29.16
CA GLN A 176 4.70 3.92 -29.43
C GLN A 176 4.16 2.72 -28.64
N GLN A 177 3.61 2.96 -27.45
CA GLN A 177 3.04 1.91 -26.62
C GLN A 177 1.71 1.35 -27.19
N TYR A 178 0.95 2.18 -27.90
CA TYR A 178 -0.34 1.81 -28.51
C TYR A 178 -0.39 2.28 -29.98
N PRO A 179 0.37 1.63 -30.88
CA PRO A 179 0.51 2.07 -32.26
C PRO A 179 -0.78 1.94 -33.09
N ASP A 180 -1.70 1.07 -32.68
CA ASP A 180 -2.99 0.87 -33.35
C ASP A 180 -4.04 1.91 -32.93
N ASP A 181 -3.89 2.51 -31.74
CA ASP A 181 -4.86 3.46 -31.17
C ASP A 181 -4.48 4.93 -31.44
N PHE A 182 -3.19 5.22 -31.65
CA PHE A 182 -2.67 6.58 -31.78
C PHE A 182 -1.93 6.85 -33.09
N ASN A 183 -2.14 8.04 -33.66
CA ASN A 183 -1.48 8.51 -34.87
C ASN A 183 -0.67 9.81 -34.61
N ASP A 184 -0.24 10.49 -35.68
CA ASP A 184 0.50 11.77 -35.57
C ASP A 184 -0.34 12.92 -34.97
N ASP A 185 -1.66 12.82 -35.00
CA ASP A 185 -2.57 13.84 -34.44
C ASP A 185 -2.39 13.97 -32.92
N LEU A 186 -2.05 12.88 -32.21
CA LEU A 186 -1.75 12.95 -30.77
C LEU A 186 -0.62 13.96 -30.46
N VAL A 187 0.44 13.96 -31.28
CA VAL A 187 1.57 14.89 -31.11
C VAL A 187 1.15 16.32 -31.49
N ALA A 188 0.31 16.47 -32.51
CA ALA A 188 -0.22 17.77 -32.93
C ALA A 188 -1.13 18.39 -31.86
N GLU A 189 -2.05 17.60 -31.31
CA GLU A 189 -2.92 17.97 -30.20
C GLU A 189 -2.09 18.40 -28.98
N TRP A 190 -1.07 17.63 -28.61
CA TRP A 190 -0.19 17.97 -27.48
C TRP A 190 0.50 19.32 -27.65
N LYS A 191 1.02 19.61 -28.86
CA LYS A 191 1.70 20.88 -29.15
C LYS A 191 0.82 22.09 -28.87
N VAL A 192 -0.49 21.97 -29.10
CA VAL A 192 -1.48 23.01 -28.77
C VAL A 192 -1.87 22.96 -27.29
N PHE A 193 -2.21 21.77 -26.78
CA PHE A 193 -2.70 21.57 -25.42
C PHE A 193 -1.69 22.02 -24.36
N ARG A 194 -0.39 21.78 -24.54
CA ARG A 194 0.63 22.28 -23.61
C ARG A 194 0.66 23.82 -23.49
N LYS A 195 0.32 24.53 -24.57
CA LYS A 195 0.21 26.00 -24.54
C LYS A 195 -1.06 26.42 -23.80
N TYR A 196 -2.14 25.67 -23.98
CA TYR A 196 -3.35 25.83 -23.17
C TYR A 196 -3.04 25.64 -21.68
N LEU A 197 -2.31 24.58 -21.28
CA LEU A 197 -1.86 24.37 -19.90
C LEU A 197 -0.98 25.53 -19.38
N PHE A 198 -0.04 26.02 -20.19
CA PHE A 198 0.81 27.14 -19.81
C PHE A 198 0.01 28.43 -19.59
N VAL A 199 -0.95 28.74 -20.46
CA VAL A 199 -1.87 29.88 -20.30
C VAL A 199 -2.74 29.71 -19.06
N GLN A 200 -3.26 28.50 -18.83
CA GLN A 200 -4.04 28.16 -17.64
C GLN A 200 -3.24 28.38 -16.35
N LYS A 201 -1.97 27.95 -16.31
CA LYS A 201 -1.04 28.19 -15.21
C LYS A 201 -0.82 29.68 -14.94
N GLN A 202 -0.70 30.50 -15.98
CA GLN A 202 -0.52 31.97 -15.87
C GLN A 202 -1.78 32.69 -15.36
N GLN A 203 -2.97 32.19 -15.72
CA GLN A 203 -4.25 32.83 -15.40
C GLN A 203 -4.80 32.46 -14.02
N GLN A 204 -4.41 31.30 -13.47
CA GLN A 204 -4.88 30.85 -12.16
C GLN A 204 -4.20 31.64 -11.03
N LYS A 205 -4.96 32.55 -10.40
CA LYS A 205 -4.57 33.25 -9.16
C LYS A 205 -4.85 32.45 -7.88
N SER A 206 -5.55 31.31 -7.98
CA SER A 206 -5.94 30.40 -6.89
C SER A 206 -5.27 29.02 -7.04
N ALA A 207 -5.65 28.05 -6.20
CA ALA A 207 -5.05 26.71 -6.15
C ALA A 207 -4.98 26.04 -7.53
N ILE A 208 -3.75 25.69 -7.93
CA ILE A 208 -3.43 25.04 -9.21
C ILE A 208 -4.08 23.64 -9.23
N LEU A 209 -4.72 23.29 -10.35
CA LEU A 209 -5.30 21.95 -10.53
C LEU A 209 -4.21 20.88 -10.49
N THR A 210 -4.48 19.79 -9.77
CA THR A 210 -3.64 18.59 -9.79
C THR A 210 -3.66 17.92 -11.17
N GLN A 211 -2.63 17.14 -11.48
CA GLN A 211 -2.55 16.31 -12.70
C GLN A 211 -3.84 15.50 -12.91
N ARG A 212 -4.29 14.78 -11.88
CA ARG A 212 -5.50 13.95 -11.96
C ARG A 212 -6.76 14.78 -12.26
N GLN A 213 -6.91 15.95 -11.64
CA GLN A 213 -8.05 16.84 -11.92
C GLN A 213 -8.00 17.37 -13.35
N GLN A 214 -6.82 17.73 -13.85
CA GLN A 214 -6.66 18.18 -15.24
C GLN A 214 -7.01 17.07 -16.23
N CYS A 215 -6.54 15.85 -15.97
CA CYS A 215 -6.91 14.66 -16.74
C CYS A 215 -8.42 14.42 -16.76
N ILE A 216 -9.08 14.49 -15.59
CA ILE A 216 -10.54 14.33 -15.50
C ILE A 216 -11.27 15.43 -16.28
N ASN A 217 -10.80 16.68 -16.21
CA ASN A 217 -11.40 17.80 -16.94
C ASN A 217 -11.28 17.63 -18.45
N LEU A 218 -10.12 17.16 -18.95
CA LEU A 218 -9.89 16.87 -20.36
C LEU A 218 -10.94 15.89 -20.91
N VAL A 219 -11.23 14.82 -20.16
CA VAL A 219 -12.13 13.74 -20.59
C VAL A 219 -13.61 14.07 -20.39
N LYS A 220 -13.97 14.76 -19.30
CA LYS A 220 -15.37 15.05 -18.95
C LYS A 220 -15.94 16.29 -19.61
N ASN A 221 -15.11 17.26 -19.99
CA ASN A 221 -15.57 18.45 -20.68
C ASN A 221 -15.74 18.15 -22.18
N GLY A 222 -16.98 18.13 -22.66
CA GLY A 222 -17.28 17.80 -24.07
C GLY A 222 -16.52 18.68 -25.06
N MET A 223 -16.42 19.99 -24.84
CA MET A 223 -15.68 20.87 -25.74
C MET A 223 -14.18 20.55 -25.76
N THR A 224 -13.58 20.28 -24.60
CA THR A 224 -12.16 19.94 -24.51
C THR A 224 -11.88 18.57 -25.13
N ARG A 225 -12.78 17.61 -24.90
CA ARG A 225 -12.71 16.27 -25.50
C ARG A 225 -12.77 16.33 -27.03
N ASP A 226 -13.70 17.11 -27.57
CA ASP A 226 -13.89 17.26 -29.02
C ASP A 226 -12.71 17.99 -29.69
N MET A 227 -12.06 18.93 -28.97
CA MET A 227 -10.84 19.60 -29.45
C MET A 227 -9.60 18.71 -29.41
N TYR A 228 -9.54 17.76 -28.47
CA TYR A 228 -8.38 16.91 -28.21
C TYR A 228 -8.75 15.42 -28.09
N PRO A 229 -9.32 14.80 -29.13
CA PRO A 229 -9.81 13.43 -29.07
C PRO A 229 -8.71 12.39 -28.80
N GLN A 230 -7.53 12.52 -29.42
CA GLN A 230 -6.43 11.56 -29.21
C GLN A 230 -5.85 11.69 -27.79
N LEU A 231 -5.64 12.92 -27.31
CA LEU A 231 -5.19 13.14 -25.92
C LEU A 231 -6.23 12.66 -24.90
N SER A 232 -7.52 12.85 -25.20
CA SER A 232 -8.59 12.39 -24.32
C SER A 232 -8.57 10.87 -24.18
N LEU A 233 -8.38 10.14 -25.29
CA LEU A 233 -8.23 8.68 -25.26
C LEU A 233 -6.98 8.24 -24.46
N ALA A 234 -5.83 8.90 -24.67
CA ALA A 234 -4.62 8.64 -23.90
C ALA A 234 -4.84 8.85 -22.39
N VAL A 235 -5.53 9.91 -22.03
CA VAL A 235 -5.84 10.21 -20.63
C VAL A 235 -6.88 9.26 -20.04
N GLU A 236 -7.85 8.77 -20.83
CA GLU A 236 -8.76 7.70 -20.39
C GLU A 236 -7.99 6.44 -20.02
N ILE A 237 -7.03 6.02 -20.84
CA ILE A 237 -6.13 4.89 -20.54
C ILE A 237 -5.39 5.11 -19.21
N PHE A 238 -4.83 6.31 -19.00
CA PHE A 238 -4.17 6.66 -17.74
C PHE A 238 -5.11 6.63 -16.53
N LEU A 239 -6.33 7.16 -16.66
CA LEU A 239 -7.30 7.20 -15.56
C LEU A 239 -7.83 5.81 -15.19
N CYS A 240 -7.76 4.84 -16.11
CA CYS A 240 -8.06 3.43 -15.85
C CYS A 240 -6.94 2.68 -15.12
N ALA A 241 -5.73 3.25 -15.01
CA ALA A 241 -4.64 2.60 -14.32
C ALA A 241 -4.90 2.48 -12.80
N PRO A 242 -4.71 1.30 -12.19
CA PRO A 242 -4.92 1.10 -10.77
C PRO A 242 -3.74 1.67 -9.96
N ILE A 243 -3.70 3.00 -9.82
CA ILE A 243 -2.65 3.71 -9.05
C ILE A 243 -2.84 3.50 -7.54
N SER A 244 -4.07 3.30 -7.08
CA SER A 244 -4.40 3.08 -5.67
C SER A 244 -4.77 1.63 -5.38
N THR A 245 -4.31 1.11 -4.22
CA THR A 245 -4.73 -0.20 -3.69
C THR A 245 -6.07 -0.15 -2.94
N ALA A 246 -6.65 1.04 -2.72
CA ALA A 246 -7.84 1.24 -1.89
C ALA A 246 -9.04 0.39 -2.33
N THR A 247 -9.23 0.25 -3.65
CA THR A 247 -10.32 -0.56 -4.20
C THR A 247 -10.06 -2.04 -3.96
N VAL A 248 -8.85 -2.50 -4.29
CA VAL A 248 -8.44 -3.91 -4.10
C VAL A 248 -8.54 -4.33 -2.64
N GLU A 249 -8.10 -3.49 -1.70
CA GLU A 249 -8.20 -3.78 -0.26
C GLU A 249 -9.66 -3.84 0.22
N ARG A 250 -10.54 -2.98 -0.33
CA ARG A 250 -11.99 -3.03 -0.05
C ARG A 250 -12.62 -4.30 -0.60
N ASP A 251 -12.18 -4.76 -1.76
CA ASP A 251 -12.66 -5.99 -2.38
C ASP A 251 -12.22 -7.21 -1.56
N PHE A 252 -10.98 -7.24 -1.07
CA PHE A 252 -10.51 -8.28 -0.15
C PHE A 252 -11.23 -8.24 1.20
N SER A 253 -11.53 -7.06 1.73
CA SER A 253 -12.35 -6.93 2.94
C SER A 253 -13.75 -7.52 2.72
N THR A 254 -14.35 -7.26 1.56
CA THR A 254 -15.64 -7.83 1.17
C THR A 254 -15.56 -9.34 1.00
N MET A 255 -14.51 -9.84 0.37
CA MET A 255 -14.23 -11.27 0.24
C MET A 255 -14.14 -11.94 1.62
N ASN A 256 -13.43 -11.34 2.58
CA ASN A 256 -13.31 -11.87 3.94
C ASN A 256 -14.64 -11.86 4.72
N ARG A 257 -15.55 -10.93 4.41
CA ARG A 257 -16.92 -10.94 4.98
C ARG A 257 -17.77 -12.08 4.43
N ILE A 258 -17.51 -12.50 3.19
CA ILE A 258 -18.24 -13.58 2.52
C ILE A 258 -17.64 -14.95 2.87
N LEU A 259 -16.30 -15.08 2.80
CA LEU A 259 -15.53 -16.26 3.17
C LEU A 259 -15.16 -16.20 4.65
N THR A 260 -16.09 -16.60 5.50
CA THR A 260 -15.82 -16.78 6.93
C THR A 260 -15.25 -18.18 7.19
N ASP A 261 -14.69 -18.40 8.39
CA ASP A 261 -14.16 -19.71 8.79
C ASP A 261 -15.22 -20.83 8.69
N LEU A 262 -16.49 -20.49 8.93
CA LEU A 262 -17.63 -21.42 8.81
C LEU A 262 -18.15 -21.55 7.37
N ARG A 263 -17.75 -20.65 6.46
CA ARG A 263 -18.22 -20.56 5.06
C ARG A 263 -17.06 -20.47 4.07
N ASN A 264 -16.05 -21.32 4.22
CA ASN A 264 -14.85 -21.31 3.38
C ASN A 264 -14.88 -22.27 2.17
N ARG A 265 -15.97 -23.05 1.99
CA ARG A 265 -16.12 -24.03 0.89
C ARG A 265 -16.88 -23.51 -0.33
N LEU A 266 -16.91 -22.20 -0.55
CA LEU A 266 -17.53 -21.63 -1.75
C LEU A 266 -16.67 -21.93 -2.98
N THR A 267 -17.30 -22.39 -4.05
CA THR A 267 -16.65 -22.44 -5.38
C THR A 267 -16.33 -21.02 -5.84
N THR A 268 -15.29 -20.86 -6.66
CA THR A 268 -14.88 -19.56 -7.22
C THR A 268 -16.04 -18.80 -7.87
N GLU A 269 -16.90 -19.49 -8.64
CA GLU A 269 -18.06 -18.88 -9.30
C GLU A 269 -19.05 -18.27 -8.29
N HIS A 270 -19.47 -19.03 -7.28
CA HIS A 270 -20.36 -18.52 -6.24
C HIS A 270 -19.74 -17.37 -5.45
N LEU A 271 -18.44 -17.44 -5.14
CA LEU A 271 -17.75 -16.34 -4.47
C LEU A 271 -17.78 -15.07 -5.32
N GLU A 272 -17.45 -15.18 -6.61
CA GLU A 272 -17.50 -14.05 -7.53
C GLU A 272 -18.90 -13.43 -7.59
N GLN A 273 -19.95 -14.25 -7.73
CA GLN A 273 -21.33 -13.78 -7.75
C GLN A 273 -21.71 -13.03 -6.47
N LEU A 274 -21.35 -13.58 -5.30
CA LEU A 274 -21.62 -12.95 -4.00
C LEU A 274 -20.81 -11.66 -3.82
N MET A 275 -19.56 -11.62 -4.28
CA MET A 275 -18.75 -10.40 -4.27
C MET A 275 -19.36 -9.33 -5.15
N ARG A 276 -19.79 -9.66 -6.39
CA ARG A 276 -20.49 -8.71 -7.28
C ARG A 276 -21.74 -8.15 -6.62
N ILE A 277 -22.58 -9.00 -6.01
CA ILE A 277 -23.77 -8.54 -5.29
C ILE A 277 -23.38 -7.67 -4.09
N SER A 278 -22.34 -8.01 -3.34
CA SER A 278 -21.95 -7.24 -2.16
C SER A 278 -21.26 -5.91 -2.48
N ILE A 279 -20.62 -5.78 -3.64
CA ILE A 279 -19.88 -4.58 -4.06
C ILE A 279 -20.79 -3.64 -4.86
N GLU A 280 -21.51 -4.19 -5.85
CA GLU A 280 -22.30 -3.42 -6.83
C GLU A 280 -23.81 -3.55 -6.63
N GLY A 281 -24.25 -4.45 -5.74
CA GLY A 281 -25.67 -4.65 -5.48
C GLY A 281 -26.31 -3.47 -4.76
N PRO A 282 -27.64 -3.31 -4.90
CA PRO A 282 -28.36 -2.25 -4.22
C PRO A 282 -28.30 -2.43 -2.71
N SER A 283 -28.22 -1.33 -1.97
CA SER A 283 -28.19 -1.33 -0.50
C SER A 283 -29.43 -1.99 0.10
N ASP A 284 -30.57 -1.76 -0.53
CA ASP A 284 -31.85 -2.35 -0.19
C ASP A 284 -32.46 -2.99 -1.44
N LEU A 285 -33.07 -4.15 -1.26
CA LEU A 285 -33.87 -4.78 -2.29
C LEU A 285 -35.29 -4.25 -2.16
N ASP A 286 -35.81 -3.59 -3.20
CA ASP A 286 -37.24 -3.31 -3.27
C ASP A 286 -38.06 -4.60 -3.41
N ASP A 287 -39.35 -4.51 -3.11
CA ASP A 287 -40.22 -5.70 -3.06
C ASP A 287 -40.45 -6.31 -4.44
N ASP A 288 -40.46 -5.51 -5.51
CA ASP A 288 -40.60 -5.99 -6.89
C ASP A 288 -39.39 -6.86 -7.30
N LEU A 289 -38.17 -6.41 -6.94
CA LEU A 289 -36.93 -7.12 -7.19
C LEU A 289 -36.83 -8.39 -6.35
N LYS A 290 -37.29 -8.37 -5.09
CA LYS A 290 -37.38 -9.58 -4.26
C LYS A 290 -38.32 -10.60 -4.89
N ASP A 291 -39.51 -10.17 -5.30
CA ASP A 291 -40.50 -11.05 -5.92
C ASP A 291 -39.98 -11.64 -7.23
N LEU A 292 -39.28 -10.85 -8.04
CA LEU A 292 -38.59 -11.32 -9.24
C LEU A 292 -37.55 -12.40 -8.91
N ILE A 293 -36.66 -12.16 -7.93
CA ILE A 293 -35.64 -13.12 -7.51
C ILE A 293 -36.28 -14.42 -7.03
N ILE A 294 -37.32 -14.33 -6.20
CA ILE A 294 -38.05 -15.50 -5.68
C ILE A 294 -38.68 -16.30 -6.83
N ASN A 295 -39.31 -15.63 -7.80
CA ASN A 295 -39.93 -16.28 -8.94
C ASN A 295 -38.89 -16.96 -9.85
N CYS A 296 -37.77 -16.28 -10.14
CA CYS A 296 -36.64 -16.86 -10.85
C CYS A 296 -36.07 -18.10 -10.14
N TRP A 297 -35.95 -18.05 -8.81
CA TRP A 297 -35.49 -19.18 -8.00
C TRP A 297 -36.49 -20.35 -8.02
N LYS A 298 -37.79 -20.07 -7.91
CA LYS A 298 -38.86 -21.10 -7.94
C LYS A 298 -38.86 -21.92 -9.24
N VAL A 299 -38.58 -21.28 -10.38
CA VAL A 299 -38.60 -21.90 -11.71
C VAL A 299 -37.37 -22.80 -11.98
N LYS A 300 -36.22 -22.57 -11.32
CA LYS A 300 -35.05 -23.44 -11.48
C LYS A 300 -35.32 -24.86 -10.94
N LYS A 301 -35.30 -25.85 -11.85
CA LYS A 301 -35.62 -27.26 -11.58
C LYS A 301 -34.53 -28.03 -10.83
N SER A 302 -33.25 -27.67 -11.00
CA SER A 302 -32.15 -28.28 -10.24
C SER A 302 -31.76 -27.38 -9.07
N ARG A 303 -32.22 -27.75 -7.87
CA ARG A 303 -32.03 -26.96 -6.64
C ARG A 303 -30.92 -27.52 -5.73
N LYS A 304 -30.36 -28.68 -6.08
CA LYS A 304 -29.20 -29.26 -5.40
C LYS A 304 -27.95 -28.93 -6.19
N ILE A 305 -26.99 -28.29 -5.54
CA ILE A 305 -25.62 -28.19 -6.02
C ILE A 305 -25.05 -29.60 -5.91
N SER A 306 -24.71 -30.21 -7.04
CA SER A 306 -23.94 -31.45 -7.06
C SER A 306 -22.57 -31.17 -6.45
N VAL A 307 -22.32 -31.78 -5.29
CA VAL A 307 -21.05 -31.76 -4.55
C VAL A 307 -20.02 -32.58 -5.30
#